data_AF-A0A645INF1-F1
#
_entry.id   AF-A0A645INF1-F1
#
_cell.length_a   1.000
_cell.length_b   1.000
_cell.length_c   1.000
_cell.angle_alpha   90.00
_cell.angle_beta   90.00
_cell.angle_gamma   90.00
#
_symmetry.space_group_name_H-M   'P 1'
#
loop_
_entity.id
_entity.type
_entity.pdbx_description
1 polymer ?
#
loop_
_entity_poly.entity_id
_entity_poly.type
_entity_poly.pdbx_seq_one_letter_code
_entity_poly.pdbx_strand_id
1 'polypeptide(L)'
;MQNAALETDEREGMVREYLERLLPESWEDYDLYARRSFLTGGEFGATEKGVKRRRYVSTMEIWAECFGKDPSSIRKIDSYELGVVLRKLGWVSCETRKRIPLYGQQRMWECDKQK
;
A
#
# COMPACT_ATOMS: atom_id res chain seq x y z
N MET A 1 -22.69 17.18 -5.35
CA MET A 1 -21.94 16.06 -5.99
C MET A 1 -20.58 16.57 -6.50
N GLN A 2 -19.83 17.36 -5.72
CA GLN A 2 -18.54 17.95 -6.16
C GLN A 2 -17.34 17.49 -5.31
N ASN A 3 -17.54 17.13 -4.03
CA ASN A 3 -16.44 16.77 -3.13
C ASN A 3 -15.86 15.37 -3.37
N ALA A 4 -16.67 14.42 -3.85
CA ALA A 4 -16.23 13.03 -4.02
C ALA A 4 -15.14 12.87 -5.09
N ALA A 5 -15.15 13.71 -6.13
CA ALA A 5 -14.13 13.67 -7.18
C ALA A 5 -12.76 14.13 -6.64
N LEU A 6 -12.75 15.21 -5.84
CA LEU A 6 -11.54 15.75 -5.21
C LEU A 6 -10.97 14.77 -4.18
N GLU A 7 -11.81 14.22 -3.29
CA GLU A 7 -11.36 13.21 -2.31
C GLU A 7 -10.80 11.95 -2.96
N THR A 8 -11.32 11.57 -4.13
CA THR A 8 -10.81 10.40 -4.87
C THR A 8 -9.42 10.68 -5.44
N ASP A 9 -9.19 11.89 -5.96
CA ASP A 9 -7.92 12.31 -6.55
C ASP A 9 -6.80 12.38 -5.49
N GLU A 10 -7.10 12.96 -4.31
CA GLU A 10 -6.17 13.01 -3.18
C GLU A 10 -5.75 11.60 -2.71
N ARG A 11 -6.73 10.70 -2.55
CA ARG A 11 -6.43 9.30 -2.17
C ARG A 11 -5.62 8.59 -3.25
N GLU A 12 -5.94 8.80 -4.52
CA GLU A 12 -5.19 8.21 -5.63
C GLU A 12 -3.74 8.69 -5.62
N GLY A 13 -3.50 9.98 -5.43
CA GLY A 13 -2.16 10.57 -5.31
C GLY A 13 -1.33 9.93 -4.19
N MET A 14 -1.89 9.86 -2.98
CA MET A 14 -1.22 9.23 -1.82
C MET A 14 -0.87 7.76 -2.09
N VAL A 15 -1.82 6.99 -2.64
CA VAL A 15 -1.61 5.57 -2.92
C VAL A 15 -0.55 5.39 -4.02
N ARG A 16 -0.56 6.24 -5.06
CA ARG A 16 0.47 6.23 -6.11
C ARG A 16 1.87 6.45 -5.51
N GLU A 17 2.05 7.49 -4.70
CA GLU A 17 3.34 7.77 -4.07
C GLU A 17 3.82 6.62 -3.18
N TYR A 18 2.92 6.04 -2.39
CA TYR A 18 3.22 4.86 -1.58
C TYR A 18 3.68 3.67 -2.44
N LEU A 19 3.04 3.41 -3.57
CA LEU A 19 3.36 2.29 -4.46
C LEU A 19 4.66 2.50 -5.24
N GLU A 20 5.02 3.76 -5.54
CA GLU A 20 6.25 4.12 -6.23
C GLU A 20 7.47 4.24 -5.31
N ARG A 21 7.26 4.36 -3.99
CA ARG A 21 8.33 4.36 -2.99
C ARG A 21 9.14 3.06 -3.06
N LEU A 22 10.46 3.21 -3.24
CA LEU A 22 11.40 2.09 -3.15
C LEU A 22 11.50 1.60 -1.71
N LEU A 23 11.50 0.28 -1.55
CA LEU A 23 11.56 -0.40 -0.25
C LEU A 23 12.97 -0.92 0.02
N PRO A 24 13.40 -0.99 1.28
CA PRO A 24 14.66 -1.62 1.67
C PRO A 24 14.61 -3.13 1.40
N GLU A 25 15.77 -3.79 1.34
CA GLU A 25 15.82 -5.23 1.12
C GLU A 25 15.18 -6.02 2.26
N SER A 26 15.28 -5.50 3.47
CA SER A 26 14.78 -6.08 4.71
C SER A 26 13.32 -5.75 5.00
N TRP A 27 12.57 -5.21 4.04
CA TRP A 27 11.18 -4.75 4.24
C TRP A 27 10.24 -5.81 4.83
N GLU A 28 10.46 -7.08 4.48
CA GLU A 28 9.65 -8.19 4.97
C GLU A 28 9.84 -8.46 6.47
N ASP A 29 10.97 -8.06 7.05
CA ASP A 29 11.28 -8.19 8.48
C ASP A 29 10.70 -7.04 9.31
N TYR A 30 10.34 -5.93 8.68
CA TYR A 30 9.85 -4.75 9.37
C TYR A 30 8.42 -4.98 9.90
N ASP A 31 8.23 -4.70 11.19
CA ASP A 31 6.90 -4.54 11.79
C ASP A 31 6.20 -3.27 11.27
N LEU A 32 4.89 -3.20 11.45
CA LEU A 32 4.04 -2.07 11.08
C LEU A 32 4.61 -0.71 11.51
N TYR A 33 5.16 -0.58 12.71
CA TYR A 33 5.74 0.69 13.17
C TYR A 33 6.95 1.11 12.32
N ALA A 34 7.89 0.20 12.09
CA ALA A 34 9.08 0.44 11.29
C ALA A 34 8.71 0.77 9.83
N ARG A 35 7.73 0.05 9.27
CA ARG A 35 7.18 0.31 7.93
C ARG A 35 6.63 1.72 7.81
N ARG A 36 5.79 2.15 8.75
CA ARG A 36 5.23 3.51 8.78
C ARG A 36 6.32 4.56 8.88
N SER A 37 7.25 4.39 9.82
CA SER A 37 8.36 5.31 10.04
C SER A 37 9.18 5.54 8.75
N PHE A 38 9.51 4.46 8.03
CA PHE A 38 10.21 4.54 6.75
C PHE A 38 9.43 5.32 5.67
N LEU A 39 8.11 5.16 5.62
CA LEU A 39 7.23 5.79 4.63
C LEU A 39 6.98 7.28 4.92
N THR A 40 6.86 7.67 6.20
CA THR A 40 6.48 9.04 6.59
C THR A 40 7.64 10.03 6.74
N GLY A 41 8.90 9.59 6.79
CA GLY A 41 9.98 10.56 7.06
C GLY A 41 11.37 9.98 7.26
N GLY A 42 11.79 9.02 6.41
CA GLY A 42 13.12 8.42 6.45
C GLY A 42 14.29 9.32 6.04
N GLU A 43 14.27 10.62 6.37
CA GLU A 43 15.38 11.54 6.09
C GLU A 43 16.28 11.78 7.32
N PHE A 44 15.77 11.53 8.53
CA PHE A 44 16.56 11.57 9.75
C PHE A 44 16.72 10.16 10.33
N GLY A 45 17.66 9.39 9.77
CA GLY A 45 18.18 8.17 10.40
C GLY A 45 17.89 6.84 9.69
N ALA A 46 17.21 6.82 8.54
CA ALA A 46 17.08 5.60 7.75
C ALA A 46 18.44 5.25 7.12
N THR A 47 19.13 4.27 7.69
CA THR A 47 20.44 3.80 7.19
C THR A 47 20.29 2.95 5.92
N GLU A 48 19.11 2.39 5.67
CA GLU A 48 18.82 1.55 4.51
C GLU A 48 18.14 2.34 3.38
N LYS A 49 18.82 2.44 2.24
CA LYS A 49 18.27 3.03 1.01
C LYS A 49 17.22 2.08 0.42
N GLY A 50 16.08 2.64 0.00
CA GLY A 50 15.11 1.90 -0.80
C GLY A 50 15.75 1.45 -2.12
N VAL A 51 15.78 0.15 -2.39
CA VAL A 51 16.42 -0.44 -3.58
C VAL A 51 15.47 -1.31 -4.40
N LYS A 52 14.38 -1.79 -3.81
CA LYS A 52 13.43 -2.70 -4.47
C LYS A 52 12.11 -1.99 -4.76
N ARG A 53 11.62 -2.12 -6.00
CA ARG A 53 10.28 -1.67 -6.36
C ARG A 53 9.24 -2.67 -5.83
N ARG A 54 8.13 -2.16 -5.28
CA ARG A 54 7.03 -3.00 -4.81
C ARG A 54 6.40 -3.73 -6.01
N ARG A 55 6.35 -5.07 -5.93
CA ARG A 55 5.70 -5.93 -6.94
C ARG A 55 4.29 -6.36 -6.55
N TYR A 56 4.08 -6.58 -5.25
CA TYR A 56 2.83 -7.02 -4.68
C TYR A 56 2.38 -6.08 -3.57
N VAL A 57 1.07 -5.90 -3.44
CA VAL A 57 0.46 -5.12 -2.37
C VAL A 57 -0.94 -5.64 -2.04
N SER A 58 -1.39 -5.47 -0.81
CA SER A 58 -2.77 -5.69 -0.38
C SER A 58 -3.45 -4.36 -0.02
N THR A 59 -4.78 -4.33 -0.06
CA THR A 59 -5.52 -3.14 0.41
C THR A 59 -5.30 -2.90 1.91
N MET A 60 -4.98 -3.96 2.67
CA MET A 60 -4.64 -3.84 4.09
C MET A 60 -3.32 -3.12 4.32
N GLU A 61 -2.28 -3.43 3.53
CA GLU A 61 -1.00 -2.71 3.57
C GLU A 61 -1.22 -1.22 3.27
N ILE A 62 -1.99 -0.89 2.23
CA ILE A 62 -2.28 0.51 1.90
C ILE A 62 -3.04 1.20 3.05
N TRP A 63 -4.06 0.55 3.60
CA TRP A 63 -4.81 1.10 4.72
C TRP A 63 -3.95 1.37 5.95
N ALA A 64 -3.15 0.38 6.34
CA ALA A 64 -2.35 0.43 7.56
C ALA A 64 -1.09 1.27 7.41
N GLU A 65 -0.41 1.20 6.27
CA GLU A 65 0.92 1.77 6.07
C GLU A 65 0.85 3.11 5.33
N CYS A 66 0.04 3.24 4.28
CA CYS A 66 -0.12 4.49 3.53
C CYS A 66 -1.02 5.50 4.26
N PHE A 67 -2.16 5.05 4.77
CA PHE A 67 -3.10 5.92 5.49
C PHE A 67 -2.87 5.97 7.01
N GLY A 68 -1.94 5.16 7.53
CA GLY A 68 -1.63 5.11 8.96
C GLY A 68 -2.79 4.61 9.84
N LYS A 69 -3.81 3.98 9.26
CA LYS A 69 -5.03 3.58 9.97
C LYS A 69 -4.84 2.25 10.71
N ASP A 70 -5.69 1.99 11.70
CA ASP A 70 -5.69 0.68 12.36
C ASP A 70 -6.16 -0.42 11.39
N PRO A 71 -5.41 -1.53 11.22
CA PRO A 71 -5.80 -2.63 10.32
C PRO A 71 -7.17 -3.22 10.64
N SER A 72 -7.56 -3.27 11.92
CA SER A 72 -8.84 -3.85 12.36
C SER A 72 -10.03 -2.93 12.06
N SER A 73 -9.78 -1.65 11.85
CA SER A 73 -10.81 -0.65 11.52
C SER A 73 -11.25 -0.63 10.05
N ILE A 74 -10.58 -1.37 9.16
CA ILE A 74 -10.92 -1.38 7.74
C ILE A 74 -12.30 -2.02 7.51
N ARG A 75 -13.16 -1.35 6.74
CA ARG A 75 -14.45 -1.93 6.33
C ARG A 75 -14.37 -2.45 4.90
N LYS A 76 -15.36 -3.26 4.53
CA LYS A 76 -15.49 -3.80 3.17
C LYS A 76 -15.54 -2.70 2.10
N ILE A 77 -16.20 -1.58 2.41
CA ILE A 77 -16.27 -0.43 1.49
C ILE A 77 -14.89 0.21 1.29
N ASP A 78 -14.11 0.38 2.36
CA ASP A 78 -12.78 0.97 2.26
C ASP A 78 -11.85 0.09 1.40
N SER A 79 -11.88 -1.23 1.59
CA SER A 79 -11.15 -2.18 0.75
C SER A 79 -11.60 -2.15 -0.73
N TYR A 80 -12.90 -2.00 -0.98
CA TYR A 80 -13.42 -1.88 -2.34
C TYR A 80 -12.93 -0.60 -3.03
N GLU A 81 -13.01 0.55 -2.33
CA GLU A 81 -12.54 1.84 -2.84
C GLU A 81 -11.03 1.82 -3.14
N LEU A 82 -10.22 1.23 -2.27
CA LEU A 82 -8.79 1.04 -2.52
C LEU A 82 -8.54 0.14 -3.74
N GLY A 83 -9.37 -0.89 -3.95
CA GLY A 83 -9.31 -1.72 -5.14
C GLY A 83 -9.64 -0.96 -6.44
N VAL A 84 -10.56 0.00 -6.39
CA VAL A 84 -10.86 0.88 -7.52
C VAL A 84 -9.66 1.78 -7.84
N VAL A 85 -9.05 2.39 -6.83
CA VAL A 85 -7.83 3.20 -6.97
C VAL A 85 -6.70 2.36 -7.59
N LEU A 86 -6.46 1.15 -7.08
CA LEU A 86 -5.43 0.25 -7.59
C LEU A 86 -5.63 -0.07 -9.08
N ARG A 87 -6.86 -0.37 -9.52
CA ARG A 87 -7.14 -0.60 -10.95
C ARG A 87 -6.84 0.62 -11.81
N LYS A 88 -7.22 1.82 -11.36
CA LYS A 88 -6.92 3.08 -12.08
C LYS A 88 -5.41 3.29 -12.23
N LEU A 89 -4.64 2.88 -11.22
CA LEU A 89 -3.17 2.93 -11.22
C LEU A 89 -2.52 1.77 -12.00
N GLY A 90 -3.30 0.91 -12.67
CA GLY A 90 -2.79 -0.21 -13.46
C GLY A 90 -2.33 -1.40 -12.62
N TRP A 91 -2.87 -1.61 -11.42
CA TRP A 91 -2.63 -2.81 -10.63
C TRP A 91 -3.72 -3.85 -10.88
N VAL A 92 -3.32 -5.12 -10.93
CA VAL A 92 -4.20 -6.24 -11.24
C VAL A 92 -4.40 -7.09 -10.00
N SER A 93 -5.64 -7.45 -9.67
CA SER A 93 -5.91 -8.31 -8.52
C SER A 93 -5.50 -9.76 -8.83
N CYS A 94 -4.75 -10.39 -7.93
CA CYS A 94 -4.50 -11.82 -7.99
C CYS A 94 -5.77 -12.60 -7.61
N GLU A 95 -6.00 -13.73 -8.27
CA GLU A 95 -7.07 -14.68 -7.89
C GLU A 95 -6.79 -15.35 -6.54
N THR A 96 -5.51 -15.66 -6.28
CA THR A 96 -5.10 -16.32 -5.04
C THR A 96 -4.89 -15.32 -3.91
N ARG A 97 -5.42 -15.66 -2.73
CA ARG A 97 -5.08 -14.96 -1.48
C ARG A 97 -3.74 -15.48 -0.95
N LYS A 98 -2.93 -14.58 -0.41
CA LYS A 98 -1.67 -14.93 0.28
C LYS A 98 -1.77 -14.54 1.75
N ARG A 99 -1.09 -15.30 2.60
CA ARG A 99 -0.94 -14.95 4.01
C ARG A 99 0.19 -13.93 4.13
N ILE A 100 -0.12 -12.76 4.67
CA ILE A 100 0.84 -11.72 5.03
C ILE A 100 1.07 -11.83 6.54
N PRO A 101 2.31 -11.87 7.04
CA PRO A 101 2.60 -12.02 8.47
C PRO A 101 1.83 -11.03 9.35
N LEU A 102 1.77 -9.75 8.96
CA LEU A 102 1.13 -8.69 9.73
C LEU A 102 -0.41 -8.65 9.60
N TYR A 103 -0.96 -9.21 8.53
CA TYR A 103 -2.35 -8.96 8.13
C TYR A 103 -3.18 -10.22 7.88
N GLY A 104 -2.60 -11.41 8.07
CA GLY A 104 -3.28 -12.67 7.81
C GLY A 104 -3.57 -12.89 6.32
N GLN A 105 -4.65 -13.60 6.00
CA GLN A 105 -5.01 -13.89 4.61
C GLN A 105 -5.57 -12.65 3.90
N GLN A 106 -4.83 -12.18 2.89
CA GLN A 106 -5.19 -11.00 2.12
C GLN A 106 -5.24 -11.30 0.62
N ARG A 107 -6.11 -10.56 -0.09
CA ARG A 107 -6.07 -10.52 -1.56
C ARG A 107 -4.89 -9.64 -1.97
N MET A 108 -4.03 -10.20 -2.81
CA MET A 108 -2.89 -9.48 -3.37
C MET A 108 -3.25 -8.81 -4.68
N TRP A 109 -2.52 -7.75 -4.97
CA TRP A 109 -2.49 -7.02 -6.23
C TRP A 109 -1.07 -7.01 -6.75
N GLU A 110 -0.91 -7.21 -8.05
CA GLU A 110 0.37 -7.21 -8.75
C GLU A 110 0.45 -5.98 -9.67
N CYS A 111 1.65 -5.41 -9.77
CA CYS A 111 1.93 -4.32 -10.70
C CYS A 111 1.94 -4.87 -12.13
N ASP A 112 1.06 -4.35 -13.00
CA ASP A 112 0.97 -4.75 -14.42
C ASP A 112 2.19 -4.32 -15.26
N LYS A 113 3.05 -3.43 -14.72
CA LYS A 113 4.22 -2.87 -15.42
C LYS A 113 5.38 -3.86 -15.66
N GLN A 114 5.11 -5.17 -15.74
CA GLN A 114 6.09 -6.20 -16.09
C GLN A 114 6.19 -6.48 -17.60
N LYS A 115 5.79 -5.53 -18.46
CA LYS A 115 5.97 -5.66 -19.91
C LYS A 115 6.91 -4.61 -20.47
#